data_AF-A0A3E4ZL25-F1
#
_entry.id   AF-A0A3E4ZL25-F1
#
_cell.length_a   1.000
_cell.length_b   1.000
_cell.length_c   1.000
_cell.angle_alpha   90.00
_cell.angle_beta   90.00
_cell.angle_gamma   90.00
#
_symmetry.space_group_name_H-M   'P 1'
#
loop_
_entity.id
_entity.type
_entity.pdbx_description
1 polymer ?
#
loop_
_entity_poly.entity_id
_entity_poly.type
_entity_poly.pdbx_seq_one_letter_code
_entity_poly.pdbx_strand_id
1 'polypeptide(L)' 'MKYGQNFIENQKLIEVIGEIFDSVYADQLQMQITVNSSSYAVKFYESLGFSKTSEEQETDGLKYTPMHYCPLRMDGLITG' A
#
# COMPACT_ATOMS: atom_id res chain seq x y z
N MET A 1 4.22 -11.71 -32.69
CA MET A 1 4.54 -10.33 -32.25
C MET A 1 3.28 -9.49 -32.33
N LYS A 2 2.86 -8.92 -31.19
CA LYS A 2 2.08 -7.68 -30.99
C LYS A 2 1.21 -7.81 -29.73
N TYR A 3 1.86 -7.82 -28.56
CA TYR A 3 1.26 -7.34 -27.32
C TYR A 3 1.54 -5.85 -27.27
N GLY A 4 0.57 -5.05 -27.73
CA GLY A 4 0.63 -3.60 -27.72
C GLY A 4 -0.80 -3.07 -27.72
N GLN A 5 -1.09 -2.17 -26.78
CA GLN A 5 -2.42 -1.67 -26.33
C GLN A 5 -3.04 -2.62 -25.29
N ASN A 6 -3.07 -2.31 -24.00
CA ASN A 6 -3.53 -1.07 -23.37
C ASN A 6 -2.69 -0.72 -22.12
N PHE A 7 -1.89 0.34 -22.20
CA PHE A 7 -1.16 0.95 -21.07
C PHE A 7 -1.63 2.40 -20.85
N ILE A 8 -2.90 2.69 -21.12
CA ILE A 8 -3.50 3.99 -20.83
C ILE A 8 -4.70 3.75 -19.94
N GLU A 9 -4.43 3.61 -18.65
CA GLU A 9 -5.36 3.94 -17.58
C GLU A 9 -4.55 3.83 -16.27
N ASN A 10 -4.67 4.86 -15.43
CA ASN A 10 -4.12 5.01 -14.07
C ASN A 10 -3.03 6.07 -13.85
N GLN A 11 -2.57 6.84 -14.85
CA GLN A 11 -1.70 7.98 -14.52
C GLN A 11 -2.41 8.99 -13.60
N LYS A 12 -3.65 9.38 -13.95
CA LYS A 12 -4.49 10.25 -13.11
C LYS A 12 -4.87 9.61 -11.77
N LEU A 13 -5.06 8.29 -11.73
CA LEU A 13 -5.37 7.58 -10.49
C LEU A 13 -4.15 7.57 -9.56
N ILE A 14 -2.95 7.36 -10.09
CA ILE A 14 -1.69 7.40 -9.35
C ILE A 14 -1.41 8.81 -8.82
N GLU A 15 -1.65 9.85 -9.64
CA GLU A 15 -1.48 11.26 -9.23
C GLU A 15 -2.45 11.63 -8.09
N VAL A 16 -3.75 11.32 -8.21
CA VAL A 16 -4.75 11.59 -7.18
C VAL A 16 -4.45 10.82 -5.88
N ILE A 17 -4.00 9.57 -5.99
CA ILE A 17 -3.57 8.78 -4.83
C ILE A 17 -2.37 9.46 -4.13
N GLY A 18 -1.40 9.95 -4.90
CA GLY A 18 -0.25 10.69 -4.36
C GLY A 18 -0.65 11.96 -3.61
N GLU A 19 -1.53 12.78 -4.20
CA GLU A 19 -2.02 14.02 -3.56
C GLU A 19 -2.80 13.75 -2.27
N ILE A 20 -3.65 12.71 -2.26
CA ILE A 20 -4.36 12.27 -1.06
C ILE A 20 -3.35 11.87 0.01
N PHE A 21 -2.34 11.08 -0.33
CA PHE A 21 -1.30 10.69 0.61
C PHE A 21 -0.60 11.92 1.20
N ASP A 22 -0.09 12.83 0.38
CA ASP A 22 0.62 14.04 0.82
C ASP A 22 -0.23 14.92 1.76
N SER A 23 -1.54 15.04 1.48
CA SER A 23 -2.46 15.82 2.32
C SER A 23 -2.71 15.20 3.70
N VAL A 24 -2.80 13.87 3.78
CA VAL A 24 -3.03 13.18 5.06
C VAL A 24 -1.73 13.19 5.88
N TYR A 25 -0.55 13.15 5.23
CA TYR A 25 0.77 13.19 5.86
C TYR A 25 1.08 14.49 6.61
N ALA A 26 0.46 15.61 6.23
CA ALA A 26 0.79 16.92 6.81
C ALA A 26 0.29 17.10 8.26
N ASP A 27 -0.70 16.31 8.74
CA ASP A 27 -1.44 16.66 9.96
C ASP A 27 -1.61 15.56 11.02
N GLN A 28 -1.04 14.35 10.86
CA GLN A 28 -1.31 13.24 11.79
C GLN A 28 -0.05 12.42 12.10
N LEU A 29 0.48 12.60 13.31
CA LEU A 29 1.64 11.92 13.91
C LEU A 29 1.41 10.41 14.19
N GLN A 30 0.47 9.76 13.50
CA GLN A 30 0.12 8.34 13.70
C GLN A 30 -0.60 7.72 12.49
N MET A 31 -0.26 8.13 11.26
CA MET A 31 -0.86 7.52 10.06
C MET A 31 -0.41 6.07 9.87
N GLN A 32 -1.28 5.13 10.21
CA GLN A 32 -1.21 3.77 9.71
C GLN A 32 -2.09 3.67 8.47
N ILE A 33 -1.50 3.31 7.33
CA ILE A 33 -2.26 3.00 6.11
C ILE A 33 -2.52 1.50 6.11
N THR A 34 -3.76 1.06 5.86
CA THR A 34 -4.12 -0.35 5.76
C THR A 34 -4.67 -0.68 4.37
N VAL A 35 -4.40 -1.89 3.88
CA VAL A 35 -4.90 -2.39 2.60
C VAL A 35 -5.29 -3.87 2.72
N ASN A 36 -6.32 -4.29 1.99
CA ASN A 36 -6.63 -5.70 1.76
C ASN A 36 -6.06 -6.08 0.39
N SER A 37 -4.88 -6.68 0.38
CA SER A 37 -4.12 -6.93 -0.83
C SER A 37 -4.55 -8.21 -1.53
N SER A 38 -4.82 -8.16 -2.84
CA SER A 38 -4.90 -9.38 -3.65
C SER A 38 -3.57 -10.13 -3.60
N SER A 39 -3.60 -11.45 -3.71
CA SER A 39 -2.37 -12.27 -3.77
C SER A 39 -1.37 -11.79 -4.84
N TYR A 40 -1.86 -11.22 -5.95
CA TYR A 40 -1.03 -10.61 -7.00
C TYR A 40 -0.33 -9.31 -6.58
N ALA A 41 -0.90 -8.56 -5.63
CA ALA A 41 -0.41 -7.25 -5.22
C ALA A 41 0.45 -7.28 -3.95
N VAL A 42 0.51 -8.41 -3.23
CA VAL A 42 1.29 -8.53 -1.99
C VAL A 42 2.76 -8.11 -2.19
N LYS A 43 3.43 -8.61 -3.24
CA LYS A 43 4.84 -8.26 -3.50
C LYS A 43 5.04 -6.79 -3.86
N PHE A 44 4.06 -6.18 -4.52
CA PHE A 44 4.08 -4.75 -4.81
C PHE A 44 4.00 -3.94 -3.52
N TYR A 45 3.04 -4.23 -2.64
CA TYR A 45 2.91 -3.51 -1.36
C TYR A 45 4.08 -3.79 -0.41
N GLU A 46 4.63 -5.01 -0.36
CA GLU A 46 5.87 -5.31 0.36
C GLU A 46 7.03 -4.40 -0.12
N SER A 47 7.15 -4.15 -1.42
CA SER A 47 8.19 -3.26 -1.97
C SER A 47 8.02 -1.79 -1.58
N LEU A 48 6.80 -1.37 -1.22
CA LEU A 48 6.48 -0.03 -0.70
C LEU A 48 6.60 0.05 0.82
N GLY A 49 7.05 -1.01 1.49
CA GLY A 49 7.25 -1.06 2.95
C GLY A 49 6.04 -1.53 3.74
N PHE A 50 4.97 -2.00 3.09
CA PHE A 50 3.84 -2.58 3.80
C PHE A 50 4.22 -3.95 4.37
N SER A 51 3.66 -4.27 5.54
CA SER A 51 3.80 -5.57 6.20
C SER A 51 2.44 -6.23 6.36
N LYS A 52 2.38 -7.55 6.21
CA LYS A 52 1.15 -8.33 6.45
C LYS A 52 0.72 -8.20 7.92
N THR A 53 -0.56 -8.00 8.18
CA THR A 53 -1.12 -8.03 9.54
C THR A 53 -1.70 -9.40 9.90
N SER A 54 -2.07 -10.20 8.90
CA SER A 54 -2.52 -11.59 9.07
C SER A 54 -2.17 -12.43 7.84
N GLU A 55 -2.47 -13.73 7.91
CA GLU A 55 -2.52 -14.59 6.73
C GLU A 55 -3.69 -14.20 5.78
N GLU A 56 -3.76 -14.85 4.63
CA GLU A 56 -4.83 -14.66 3.64
C GLU A 56 -6.20 -14.98 4.26
N GLN A 57 -7.16 -14.11 4.00
CA GLN A 57 -8.55 -14.20 4.45
C GLN A 57 -9.48 -14.30 3.25
N GLU A 58 -10.68 -14.82 3.46
CA GLU A 58 -11.74 -14.87 2.46
C GLU A 58 -13.04 -14.31 3.07
N THR A 59 -13.63 -13.33 2.41
CA THR A 59 -14.96 -12.79 2.75
C THR A 59 -15.79 -12.72 1.48
N ASP A 60 -17.00 -13.29 1.50
CA ASP A 60 -17.92 -13.35 0.37
C ASP A 60 -17.28 -13.87 -0.95
N GLY A 61 -16.34 -14.82 -0.83
CA GLY A 61 -15.62 -15.41 -1.96
C GLY A 61 -14.42 -14.60 -2.47
N LEU A 62 -14.14 -13.42 -1.89
CA LEU A 62 -12.97 -12.62 -2.22
C LEU A 62 -11.81 -12.93 -1.28
N LYS A 63 -10.69 -13.40 -1.85
CA LYS A 63 -9.44 -13.64 -1.12
C LYS A 63 -8.56 -12.41 -1.08
N TYR A 64 -8.05 -12.07 0.10
CA TYR A 64 -7.15 -10.95 0.31
C TYR A 64 -6.21 -11.20 1.49
N THR A 65 -5.03 -10.58 1.46
CA THR A 65 -4.07 -10.52 2.56
C THR A 65 -4.09 -9.11 3.14
N PRO A 66 -4.57 -8.92 4.39
CA PRO A 66 -4.48 -7.66 5.09
C PRO A 66 -3.03 -7.22 5.31
N MET A 67 -2.74 -5.95 5.01
CA MET A 67 -1.41 -5.35 5.17
C MET A 67 -1.51 -3.93 5.73
N HIS A 68 -0.44 -3.45 6.33
CA HIS A 68 -0.33 -2.09 6.83
C HIS A 68 1.02 -1.46 6.51
N TYR A 69 1.06 -0.14 6.40
CA TYR A 69 2.25 0.68 6.37
C TYR A 69 2.21 1.67 7.52
N CYS A 70 3.25 1.64 8.36
CA CYS A 70 3.49 2.62 9.41
C CYS A 70 4.77 3.39 9.04
N PRO A 71 4.66 4.65 8.59
CA PRO A 71 5.81 5.50 8.24
C PRO A 71 6.63 5.86 9.48
N LEU A 72 6.02 5.84 10.67
CA LEU A 72 6.69 6.07 11.94
C LEU A 72 7.25 4.76 12.49
N ARG A 73 8.29 4.24 11.84
CA ARG A 73 9.32 3.51 12.58
C ARG A 73 10.38 4.53 13.00
N MET A 74 10.26 5.03 14.23
CA MET A 74 11.42 5.55 14.95
C MET A 74 12.25 4.36 15.45
N ASP A 75 12.84 3.57 14.56
CA ASP A 75 13.72 2.44 14.90
C ASP A 75 15.21 2.82 14.88
N GLY A 76 15.53 4.12 14.88
CA GLY A 76 16.91 4.61 14.76
C GLY A 76 17.36 5.78 15.64
N LEU A 77 16.56 6.27 16.62
CA LEU A 77 16.96 7.48 17.39
C LEU A 77 17.22 7.28 18.90
N ILE A 78 17.42 6.05 19.39
CA ILE A 78 17.92 5.83 20.77
C ILE A 78 18.98 4.73 20.77
N THR A 79 20.15 5.00 20.20
CA THR A 79 21.42 4.46 20.70
C THR A 79 22.49 5.54 20.52
N GLY A 80 22.61 6.38 21.55
CA GLY A 80 23.69 7.32 21.80
C GLY A 80 23.99 7.29 23.29
#